data_AF-A0A4Q3UIT1-F1
#
_entry.id   AF-A0A4Q3UIT1-F1
#
_cell.length_a   1.000
_cell.length_b   1.000
_cell.length_c   1.000
_cell.angle_alpha   90.00
_cell.angle_beta   90.00
_cell.angle_gamma   90.00
#
_symmetry.space_group_name_H-M   'P 1'
#
loop_
_entity.id
_entity.type
_entity.pdbx_description
1 polymer ?
#
loop_
_entity_poly.entity_id
_entity_poly.type
_entity_poly.pdbx_seq_one_letter_code
_entity_poly.pdbx_strand_id
1 'polypeptide(L)'
;TWGVSATLGNLEEARDTLLAGEEGSIVHGERGEPAIIDSILPERIERFPWAGHLGKQMVGPVVQAIEESQTCLVFTNTRAHSELWYQEILALRPDWEDVVALHHGSMARETRDEVENGLKAGSLRAVVCTSSLDLGVDFPPVDRVIQIGSPKGVGRLLQRAGRSGHRPGVASRVSCVPTHAFELVEVAAAREAAEEGHIEPREGLRRPLDVLAQHLVTVACGSSFRGEEMRKEVERTHAYRGLTDAEWGWTIDFVTRGGESLRAYPEYRRVTLGEDGVYRVDNEEIARRHRMSVGTIVSDSTISVQYLKGGKLGSIEESFLARLKPGDRFLFAGRSLEFIRVKDMTAWVRRAPSVGGVPRWSGARMPLSGELAQSMRMTLAKAKDGILESPEMRALAPILELQARWSAIPDETELLIEHVRDREGHHVFFYPFEGRLVNEGLAALLAHRLARRLPITFTFSMNDYGFELLSPDPPPLDEALDEGLFDPEGVADDVETALNSGEMARRQFREIARVAGLVFPGFPGMGKNAKQLQASSGLFYDVFERYDPDNLLLRQARREVLERQLEESRLIGALHRLRAAKPLQTNPRRHTPLAFPLLVDRWRETVSSESLTDRIARMTAEAEEEAG
;
A
#
# COMPACT_ATOMS: atom_id res chain seq x y z
N THR A 1 23.81 8.36 -19.20
CA THR A 1 22.37 8.30 -18.86
C THR A 1 22.04 9.39 -17.85
N TRP A 2 20.83 9.98 -17.88
CA TRP A 2 20.39 10.98 -16.90
C TRP A 2 19.14 10.48 -16.16
N GLY A 3 19.07 10.76 -14.87
CA GLY A 3 17.92 10.46 -14.02
C GLY A 3 17.60 11.68 -13.17
N VAL A 4 16.30 11.93 -12.96
CA VAL A 4 15.82 13.08 -12.18
C VAL A 4 14.84 12.55 -11.14
N SER A 5 15.07 12.91 -9.87
CA SER A 5 14.16 12.62 -8.77
C SER A 5 14.11 13.81 -7.84
N ALA A 6 12.91 14.12 -7.33
CA ALA A 6 12.72 15.17 -6.33
C ALA A 6 12.87 14.65 -4.89
N THR A 7 12.60 13.37 -4.66
CA THR A 7 12.37 12.79 -3.33
C THR A 7 12.78 11.31 -3.35
N LEU A 8 14.05 11.05 -3.02
CA LEU A 8 14.59 9.69 -2.93
C LEU A 8 15.69 9.64 -1.87
N GLY A 9 15.54 8.76 -0.88
CA GLY A 9 16.47 8.65 0.26
C GLY A 9 17.83 8.03 -0.08
N ASN A 10 17.90 7.18 -1.11
CA ASN A 10 19.09 6.40 -1.48
C ASN A 10 19.65 6.78 -2.88
N LEU A 11 20.05 8.05 -3.05
CA LEU A 11 20.53 8.57 -4.34
C LEU A 11 21.76 7.83 -4.88
N GLU A 12 22.63 7.30 -4.02
CA GLU A 12 23.80 6.51 -4.44
C GLU A 12 23.39 5.20 -5.11
N GLU A 13 22.51 4.43 -4.48
CA GLU A 13 21.96 3.19 -5.06
C GLU A 13 21.18 3.48 -6.35
N ALA A 14 20.42 4.58 -6.37
CA ALA A 14 19.69 5.01 -7.56
C ALA A 14 20.62 5.37 -8.74
N ARG A 15 21.72 6.08 -8.46
CA ARG A 15 22.78 6.36 -9.43
C ARG A 15 23.37 5.05 -9.95
N ASP A 16 23.75 4.14 -9.05
CA ASP A 16 24.40 2.88 -9.42
C ASP A 16 23.47 1.97 -10.23
N THR A 17 22.17 2.03 -9.93
CA THR A 17 21.10 1.37 -10.69
C THR A 17 20.97 1.95 -12.09
N LEU A 18 20.96 3.28 -12.21
CA LEU A 18 20.82 3.98 -13.49
C LEU A 18 22.04 3.80 -14.41
N LEU A 19 23.24 3.81 -13.84
CA LEU A 19 24.50 3.81 -14.59
C LEU A 19 25.02 2.41 -14.88
N ALA A 20 24.48 1.36 -14.25
CA ALA A 20 24.87 -0.03 -14.49
C ALA A 20 26.40 -0.26 -14.46
N GLY A 21 27.08 0.40 -13.51
CA GLY A 21 28.53 0.29 -13.30
C GLY A 21 29.37 1.32 -14.06
N GLU A 22 28.77 2.25 -14.78
CA GLU A 22 29.46 3.41 -15.35
C GLU A 22 29.71 4.51 -14.29
N GLU A 23 30.76 5.31 -14.50
CA GLU A 23 31.05 6.46 -13.64
C GLU A 23 30.00 7.58 -13.84
N GLY A 24 29.64 8.24 -12.74
CA GLY A 24 28.79 9.42 -12.79
C GLY A 24 28.70 10.12 -11.45
N SER A 25 28.09 11.30 -11.47
CA SER A 25 27.98 12.20 -10.32
C SER A 25 26.53 12.46 -9.96
N ILE A 26 26.25 12.60 -8.67
CA ILE A 26 24.97 13.13 -8.17
C ILE A 26 25.07 14.65 -8.19
N VAL A 27 24.10 15.30 -8.82
CA VAL A 27 24.01 16.76 -8.88
C VAL A 27 22.77 17.18 -8.10
N HIS A 28 22.98 18.00 -7.06
CA HIS A 28 21.89 18.64 -6.34
C HIS A 28 21.68 20.05 -6.91
N GLY A 29 20.43 20.37 -7.27
CA GLY A 29 20.06 21.75 -7.59
C GLY A 29 20.08 22.64 -6.35
N GLU A 30 20.04 23.95 -6.55
CA GLU A 30 19.81 24.89 -5.44
C GLU A 30 18.49 24.53 -4.73
N ARG A 31 18.54 24.39 -3.40
CA ARG A 31 17.32 24.18 -2.61
C ARG A 31 16.47 25.43 -2.73
N GLY A 32 15.28 25.28 -3.31
CA GLY A 32 14.26 26.32 -3.27
C GLY A 32 13.75 26.56 -1.85
N GLU A 33 12.75 27.43 -1.73
CA GLU A 33 12.05 27.64 -0.45
C GLU A 33 11.51 26.31 0.10
N PRO A 34 11.71 26.03 1.40
CA PRO A 34 11.22 24.80 2.01
C PRO A 34 9.69 24.71 1.91
N ALA A 35 9.18 23.47 1.79
CA ALA A 35 7.75 23.25 1.76
C ALA A 35 7.12 23.61 3.12
N ILE A 36 6.07 24.41 3.10
CA ILE A 36 5.24 24.70 4.26
C ILE A 36 4.33 23.48 4.48
N ILE A 37 4.58 22.73 5.54
CA ILE A 37 3.75 21.59 5.96
C ILE A 37 2.97 22.04 7.20
N ASP A 38 1.67 22.30 7.09
CA ASP A 38 0.81 22.68 8.21
C ASP A 38 -0.35 21.68 8.41
N SER A 39 -1.13 21.87 9.49
CA SER A 39 -2.31 21.05 9.77
C SER A 39 -3.57 21.90 9.91
N ILE A 40 -4.68 21.38 9.40
CA ILE A 40 -6.02 21.86 9.74
C ILE A 40 -6.48 21.01 10.93
N LEU A 41 -6.50 21.61 12.12
CA LEU A 41 -6.85 20.91 13.35
C LEU A 41 -8.37 20.83 13.54
N PRO A 42 -8.91 19.73 14.07
CA PRO A 42 -10.32 19.67 14.46
C PRO A 42 -10.55 20.59 15.67
N GLU A 43 -11.76 21.15 15.78
CA GLU A 43 -12.16 21.94 16.95
C GLU A 43 -12.18 21.12 18.25
N ARG A 44 -12.47 19.81 18.12
CA ARG A 44 -12.52 18.87 19.24
C ARG A 44 -11.78 17.60 18.88
N ILE A 45 -10.98 17.12 19.83
CA ILE A 45 -10.23 15.88 19.73
C ILE A 45 -10.97 14.82 20.55
N GLU A 46 -11.45 13.78 19.89
CA GLU A 46 -12.05 12.61 20.53
C GLU A 46 -10.97 11.82 21.27
N ARG A 47 -11.23 11.37 22.51
CA ARG A 47 -10.20 10.71 23.33
C ARG A 47 -9.95 9.26 22.91
N PHE A 48 -10.90 8.64 22.21
CA PHE A 48 -10.84 7.27 21.69
C PHE A 48 -10.94 7.26 20.16
N PRO A 49 -9.87 7.69 19.45
CA PRO A 49 -9.87 7.76 18.00
C PRO A 49 -9.87 6.37 17.37
N TRP A 50 -10.41 6.24 16.16
CA TRP A 50 -10.37 4.99 15.40
C TRP A 50 -10.26 5.26 13.90
N ALA A 51 -9.62 4.35 13.17
CA ALA A 51 -9.41 4.51 11.74
C ALA A 51 -10.64 4.14 10.90
N GLY A 52 -10.86 4.85 9.80
CA GLY A 52 -11.78 4.45 8.74
C GLY A 52 -13.21 4.99 8.82
N HIS A 53 -13.41 6.07 9.59
CA HIS A 53 -14.42 7.09 9.28
C HIS A 53 -13.84 8.15 8.34
N LEU A 54 -14.68 9.00 7.76
CA LEU A 54 -14.27 10.05 6.82
C LEU A 54 -13.62 11.26 7.49
N GLY A 55 -13.59 11.34 8.83
CA GLY A 55 -13.29 12.60 9.52
C GLY A 55 -14.32 13.69 9.21
N LYS A 56 -15.63 13.38 9.19
CA LYS A 56 -16.70 14.29 8.75
C LYS A 56 -16.66 15.69 9.37
N GLN A 57 -16.22 15.81 10.63
CA GLN A 57 -16.02 17.10 11.30
C GLN A 57 -15.05 18.03 10.56
N MET A 58 -14.15 17.47 9.75
CA MET A 58 -13.17 18.22 8.96
C MET A 58 -13.70 18.73 7.63
N VAL A 59 -14.92 18.34 7.20
CA VAL A 59 -15.48 18.81 5.91
C VAL A 59 -15.63 20.32 5.89
N GLY A 60 -16.15 20.92 6.97
CA GLY A 60 -16.26 22.38 7.10
C GLY A 60 -14.90 23.09 7.02
N PRO A 61 -13.93 22.75 7.89
CA PRO A 61 -12.57 23.29 7.84
C PRO A 61 -11.87 23.12 6.48
N VAL A 62 -12.07 21.98 5.80
CA VAL A 62 -11.52 21.77 4.44
C VAL A 62 -12.18 22.68 3.42
N VAL A 63 -13.51 22.83 3.46
CA VAL A 63 -14.22 23.77 2.57
C VAL A 63 -13.72 25.19 2.79
N GLN A 64 -13.53 25.62 4.03
CA GLN A 64 -12.94 26.93 4.33
C GLN A 64 -11.53 27.08 3.74
N ALA A 65 -10.67 26.08 3.90
CA ALA A 65 -9.32 26.11 3.32
C ALA A 65 -9.34 26.17 1.78
N ILE A 66 -10.33 25.54 1.14
CA ILE A 66 -10.57 25.64 -0.31
C ILE A 66 -11.05 27.05 -0.70
N GLU A 67 -11.87 27.72 0.12
CA GLU A 67 -12.30 29.10 -0.11
C GLU A 67 -11.15 30.12 -0.05
N GLU A 68 -10.21 29.89 0.86
CA GLU A 68 -9.06 30.76 1.09
C GLU A 68 -7.99 30.63 -0.01
N SER A 69 -8.14 29.68 -0.93
CA SER A 69 -7.16 29.35 -1.96
C SER A 69 -7.71 29.64 -3.36
N GLN A 70 -6.85 29.89 -4.34
CA GLN A 70 -7.29 30.04 -5.73
C GLN A 70 -7.65 28.69 -6.36
N THR A 71 -6.72 27.74 -6.31
CA THR A 71 -6.91 26.38 -6.83
C THR A 71 -6.23 25.37 -5.92
N CYS A 72 -6.99 24.42 -5.38
CA CYS A 72 -6.51 23.37 -4.50
C CYS A 72 -6.45 21.99 -5.16
N LEU A 73 -5.47 21.18 -4.75
CA LEU A 73 -5.55 19.73 -4.90
C LEU A 73 -5.86 19.09 -3.55
N VAL A 74 -6.95 18.32 -3.47
CA VAL A 74 -7.37 17.61 -2.25
C VAL A 74 -7.05 16.13 -2.41
N PHE A 75 -5.90 15.69 -1.91
CA PHE A 75 -5.48 14.30 -2.00
C PHE A 75 -6.14 13.43 -0.94
N THR A 76 -6.54 12.23 -1.36
CA THR A 76 -7.01 11.16 -0.48
C THR A 76 -6.25 9.87 -0.79
N ASN A 77 -6.14 8.99 0.20
CA ASN A 77 -5.36 7.75 0.06
C ASN A 77 -6.08 6.63 -0.72
N THR A 78 -7.40 6.73 -0.93
CA THR A 78 -8.15 5.72 -1.67
C THR A 78 -9.18 6.35 -2.60
N ARG A 79 -9.52 5.66 -3.67
CA ARG A 79 -10.51 6.13 -4.65
C ARG A 79 -11.91 6.27 -4.02
N ALA A 80 -12.29 5.36 -3.12
CA ALA A 80 -13.53 5.51 -2.35
C ALA A 80 -13.52 6.74 -1.44
N HIS A 81 -12.39 7.08 -0.82
CA HIS A 81 -12.30 8.31 -0.03
C HIS A 81 -12.42 9.55 -0.91
N SER A 82 -11.79 9.59 -2.09
CA SER A 82 -11.96 10.74 -3.00
C SER A 82 -13.42 10.96 -3.42
N GLU A 83 -14.14 9.88 -3.73
CA GLU A 83 -15.56 9.94 -4.09
C GLU A 83 -16.42 10.49 -2.94
N LEU A 84 -16.17 10.00 -1.72
CA LEU A 84 -16.92 10.41 -0.53
C LEU A 84 -16.63 11.86 -0.16
N TRP A 85 -15.36 12.27 -0.16
CA TRP A 85 -14.98 13.66 0.12
C TRP A 85 -15.54 14.63 -0.93
N TYR A 86 -15.51 14.24 -2.20
CA TYR A 86 -16.15 15.01 -3.27
C TYR A 86 -17.66 15.22 -3.01
N GLN A 87 -18.38 14.17 -2.61
CA GLN A 87 -19.80 14.27 -2.27
C GLN A 87 -20.07 15.13 -1.02
N GLU A 88 -19.29 14.97 0.05
CA GLU A 88 -19.48 15.74 1.30
C GLU A 88 -19.14 17.23 1.09
N ILE A 89 -18.12 17.55 0.29
CA ILE A 89 -17.80 18.93 -0.11
C ILE A 89 -18.98 19.56 -0.88
N LEU A 90 -19.51 18.86 -1.89
CA LEU A 90 -20.65 19.36 -2.66
C LEU A 90 -21.96 19.39 -1.87
N ALA A 91 -22.14 18.51 -0.89
CA ALA A 91 -23.29 18.56 0.01
C ALA A 91 -23.28 19.83 0.87
N LEU A 92 -22.09 20.26 1.32
CA LEU A 92 -21.93 21.52 2.06
C LEU A 92 -21.94 22.75 1.13
N ARG A 93 -21.45 22.60 -0.11
CA ARG A 93 -21.38 23.66 -1.13
C ARG A 93 -21.96 23.20 -2.47
N PRO A 94 -23.29 23.15 -2.61
CA PRO A 94 -23.95 22.76 -3.85
C PRO A 94 -23.64 23.71 -5.02
N ASP A 95 -23.33 24.97 -4.74
CA ASP A 95 -22.95 26.00 -5.71
C ASP A 95 -21.57 25.76 -6.36
N TRP A 96 -20.82 24.75 -5.90
CA TRP A 96 -19.48 24.43 -6.40
C TRP A 96 -19.43 23.31 -7.44
N GLU A 97 -20.58 22.81 -7.90
CA GLU A 97 -20.66 21.69 -8.85
C GLU A 97 -19.81 21.89 -10.12
N ASP A 98 -19.67 23.12 -10.59
CA ASP A 98 -18.90 23.46 -11.80
C ASP A 98 -17.42 23.82 -11.55
N VAL A 99 -17.02 24.01 -10.28
CA VAL A 99 -15.66 24.45 -9.91
C VAL A 99 -14.91 23.45 -9.02
N VAL A 100 -15.57 22.38 -8.57
CA VAL A 100 -14.94 21.26 -7.89
C VAL A 100 -15.05 20.02 -8.75
N ALA A 101 -13.94 19.33 -8.97
CA ALA A 101 -13.91 18.11 -9.76
C ALA A 101 -13.32 16.92 -9.00
N LEU A 102 -13.57 15.73 -9.51
CA LEU A 102 -12.98 14.47 -9.03
C LEU A 102 -11.95 13.97 -10.04
N HIS A 103 -10.84 13.41 -9.56
CA HIS A 103 -9.81 12.82 -10.42
C HIS A 103 -9.16 11.56 -9.83
N HIS A 104 -9.39 10.40 -10.46
CA HIS A 104 -8.64 9.18 -10.16
C HIS A 104 -8.55 8.25 -11.38
N GLY A 105 -7.55 7.34 -11.37
CA GLY A 105 -7.20 6.51 -12.54
C GLY A 105 -8.31 5.62 -13.12
N SER A 106 -9.39 5.37 -12.36
CA SER A 106 -10.56 4.62 -12.84
C SER A 106 -11.56 5.44 -13.66
N MET A 107 -11.43 6.75 -13.72
CA MET A 107 -12.31 7.60 -14.53
C MET A 107 -11.98 7.48 -16.03
N ALA A 108 -12.98 7.72 -16.87
CA ALA A 108 -12.79 7.83 -18.31
C ALA A 108 -11.68 8.84 -18.65
N ARG A 109 -10.92 8.54 -19.71
CA ARG A 109 -9.77 9.36 -20.10
C ARG A 109 -10.22 10.78 -20.45
N GLU A 110 -11.31 10.89 -21.19
CA GLU A 110 -11.90 12.15 -21.63
C GLU A 110 -12.21 13.05 -20.43
N THR A 111 -12.83 12.49 -19.37
CA THR A 111 -13.12 13.24 -18.14
C THR A 111 -11.85 13.63 -17.39
N ARG A 112 -10.81 12.80 -17.38
CA ARG A 112 -9.52 13.16 -16.77
C ARG A 112 -8.86 14.30 -17.53
N ASP A 113 -8.83 14.22 -18.86
CA ASP A 113 -8.29 15.26 -19.72
C ASP A 113 -9.04 16.60 -19.53
N GLU A 114 -10.37 16.58 -19.40
CA GLU A 114 -11.19 17.76 -19.07
C GLU A 114 -10.79 18.39 -17.73
N VAL A 115 -10.64 17.59 -16.67
CA VAL A 115 -10.25 18.08 -15.33
C VAL A 115 -8.82 18.62 -15.33
N GLU A 116 -7.87 17.94 -15.97
CA GLU A 116 -6.49 18.41 -16.11
C GLU A 116 -6.41 19.74 -16.87
N ASN A 117 -7.23 19.91 -17.91
CA ASN A 117 -7.32 21.18 -18.65
C ASN A 117 -7.95 22.29 -17.80
N GLY A 118 -8.99 21.98 -17.02
CA GLY A 118 -9.60 22.93 -16.09
C GLY A 118 -8.64 23.40 -15.00
N LEU A 119 -7.80 22.50 -14.47
CA LEU A 119 -6.71 22.83 -13.55
C LEU A 119 -5.67 23.75 -14.20
N LYS A 120 -5.23 23.44 -15.43
CA LYS A 120 -4.27 24.28 -16.17
C LYS A 120 -4.84 25.67 -16.49
N ALA A 121 -6.13 25.75 -16.77
CA ALA A 121 -6.83 27.00 -17.05
C ALA A 121 -7.13 27.83 -15.79
N GLY A 122 -7.00 27.25 -14.59
CA GLY A 122 -7.40 27.90 -13.33
C GLY A 122 -8.92 28.10 -13.21
N SER A 123 -9.72 27.33 -13.96
CA SER A 123 -11.19 27.41 -13.91
C SER A 123 -11.78 26.59 -12.76
N LEU A 124 -10.99 25.64 -12.22
CA LEU A 124 -11.38 24.82 -11.08
C LEU A 124 -10.82 25.42 -9.78
N ARG A 125 -11.66 25.46 -8.76
CA ARG A 125 -11.28 25.84 -7.39
C ARG A 125 -10.66 24.68 -6.63
N ALA A 126 -11.15 23.45 -6.81
CA ALA A 126 -10.53 22.29 -6.19
C ALA A 126 -10.68 21.03 -7.03
N VAL A 127 -9.70 20.14 -6.93
CA VAL A 127 -9.79 18.78 -7.47
C VAL A 127 -9.52 17.76 -6.38
N VAL A 128 -10.54 16.96 -6.06
CA VAL A 128 -10.41 15.83 -5.14
C VAL A 128 -9.81 14.66 -5.88
N CYS A 129 -8.65 14.19 -5.43
CA CYS A 129 -7.86 13.24 -6.21
C CYS A 129 -7.16 12.17 -5.38
N THR A 130 -6.60 11.20 -6.11
CA THR A 130 -5.69 10.18 -5.58
C THR A 130 -4.30 10.38 -6.17
N SER A 131 -3.40 9.41 -6.03
CA SER A 131 -2.04 9.45 -6.60
C SER A 131 -1.98 9.59 -8.13
N SER A 132 -3.12 9.58 -8.81
CA SER A 132 -3.22 9.93 -10.24
C SER A 132 -2.68 11.32 -10.60
N LEU A 133 -2.58 12.23 -9.63
CA LEU A 133 -2.00 13.58 -9.82
C LEU A 133 -0.72 13.79 -8.99
N ASP A 134 -0.12 12.74 -8.41
CA ASP A 134 1.12 12.85 -7.61
C ASP A 134 2.33 13.25 -8.49
N LEU A 135 2.36 12.81 -9.76
CA LEU A 135 3.53 12.90 -10.63
C LEU A 135 3.17 13.36 -12.05
N GLY A 136 4.07 14.17 -12.64
CA GLY A 136 4.22 14.26 -14.10
C GLY A 136 3.44 15.36 -14.83
N VAL A 137 2.71 16.23 -14.13
CA VAL A 137 2.04 17.38 -14.74
C VAL A 137 2.14 18.59 -13.81
N ASP A 138 2.56 19.73 -14.35
CA ASP A 138 2.60 20.99 -13.63
C ASP A 138 1.28 21.73 -13.80
N PHE A 139 0.73 22.20 -12.68
CA PHE A 139 -0.50 22.97 -12.63
C PHE A 139 -0.21 24.34 -12.02
N PRO A 140 0.25 25.32 -12.82
CA PRO A 140 0.69 26.62 -12.30
C PRO A 140 -0.33 27.39 -11.44
N PRO A 141 -1.66 27.24 -11.62
CA PRO A 141 -2.64 27.88 -10.74
C PRO A 141 -2.75 27.27 -9.33
N VAL A 142 -2.25 26.05 -9.11
CA VAL A 142 -2.38 25.39 -7.80
C VAL A 142 -1.49 26.08 -6.78
N ASP A 143 -2.10 26.66 -5.76
CA ASP A 143 -1.43 27.41 -4.70
C ASP A 143 -1.44 26.68 -3.34
N ARG A 144 -2.30 25.66 -3.19
CA ARG A 144 -2.35 24.84 -1.97
C ARG A 144 -2.67 23.38 -2.26
N VAL A 145 -2.00 22.50 -1.53
CA VAL A 145 -2.36 21.07 -1.48
C VAL A 145 -2.99 20.77 -0.12
N ILE A 146 -4.08 20.00 -0.11
CA ILE A 146 -4.74 19.50 1.09
C ILE A 146 -4.57 17.98 1.11
N GLN A 147 -3.92 17.46 2.15
CA GLN A 147 -3.68 16.04 2.33
C GLN A 147 -4.69 15.48 3.34
N ILE A 148 -5.67 14.71 2.88
CA ILE A 148 -6.67 14.07 3.74
C ILE A 148 -6.16 12.73 4.26
N GLY A 149 -6.18 12.61 5.58
CA GLY A 149 -5.67 11.49 6.33
C GLY A 149 -4.15 11.42 6.31
N SER A 150 -3.63 10.34 6.86
CA SER A 150 -2.20 10.05 6.97
C SER A 150 -1.42 10.32 5.66
N PRO A 151 -0.24 10.98 5.72
CA PRO A 151 0.62 11.14 4.56
C PRO A 151 1.20 9.81 4.07
N LYS A 152 1.28 8.79 4.95
CA LYS A 152 1.86 7.46 4.76
C LYS A 152 3.35 7.43 4.38
N GLY A 153 3.96 8.58 4.05
CA GLY A 153 5.39 8.75 3.85
C GLY A 153 5.78 10.19 3.56
N VAL A 154 7.01 10.54 3.92
CA VAL A 154 7.61 11.88 3.85
C VAL A 154 7.84 12.29 2.40
N GLY A 155 8.48 11.45 1.59
CA GLY A 155 8.74 11.70 0.19
C GLY A 155 7.45 11.90 -0.61
N ARG A 156 6.39 11.14 -0.30
CA ARG A 156 5.07 11.33 -0.91
C ARG A 156 4.46 12.66 -0.52
N LEU A 157 4.52 13.04 0.77
CA LEU A 157 4.02 14.33 1.24
C LEU A 157 4.73 15.48 0.53
N LEU A 158 6.06 15.40 0.37
CA LEU A 158 6.86 16.38 -0.34
C LEU A 158 6.56 16.42 -1.86
N GLN A 159 6.35 15.26 -2.50
CA GLN A 159 5.91 15.21 -3.91
C GLN A 159 4.57 15.91 -4.11
N ARG A 160 3.62 15.68 -3.19
CA ARG A 160 2.30 16.32 -3.19
C ARG A 160 2.42 17.81 -2.91
N ALA A 161 3.18 18.22 -1.90
CA ALA A 161 3.44 19.62 -1.61
C ALA A 161 4.00 20.34 -2.85
N GLY A 162 4.95 19.72 -3.55
CA GLY A 162 5.55 20.23 -4.79
C GLY A 162 4.57 20.48 -5.95
N ARG A 163 3.30 20.02 -5.85
CA ARG A 163 2.23 20.36 -6.81
C ARG A 163 1.61 21.73 -6.56
N SER A 164 1.89 22.34 -5.41
CA SER A 164 1.47 23.70 -5.05
C SER A 164 2.63 24.68 -5.16
N GLY A 165 2.34 25.92 -5.55
CA GLY A 165 3.36 26.96 -5.64
C GLY A 165 4.50 26.60 -6.60
N HIS A 166 4.19 25.85 -7.67
CA HIS A 166 5.18 25.29 -8.60
C HIS A 166 5.79 26.36 -9.52
N ARG A 167 6.47 27.33 -8.92
CA ARG A 167 7.16 28.47 -9.55
C ARG A 167 8.44 28.76 -8.77
N PRO A 168 9.55 29.13 -9.45
CA PRO A 168 10.78 29.52 -8.77
C PRO A 168 10.53 30.62 -7.72
N GLY A 169 11.06 30.45 -6.51
CA GLY A 169 10.94 31.41 -5.41
C GLY A 169 9.60 31.43 -4.67
N VAL A 170 8.66 30.52 -5.00
CA VAL A 170 7.41 30.36 -4.27
C VAL A 170 7.49 29.09 -3.42
N ALA A 171 7.23 29.20 -2.12
CA ALA A 171 7.16 28.04 -1.24
C ALA A 171 5.94 27.18 -1.59
N SER A 172 6.17 25.87 -1.76
CA SER A 172 5.09 24.90 -1.80
C SER A 172 4.39 24.81 -0.45
N ARG A 173 3.08 24.58 -0.42
CA ARG A 173 2.28 24.45 0.80
C ARG A 173 1.37 23.23 0.77
N VAL A 174 1.50 22.38 1.78
CA VAL A 174 0.58 21.27 2.06
C VAL A 174 -0.05 21.42 3.44
N SER A 175 -1.37 21.32 3.48
CA SER A 175 -2.16 21.31 4.71
C SER A 175 -2.72 19.93 4.96
N CYS A 176 -2.25 19.28 6.02
CA CYS A 176 -2.69 17.94 6.39
C CYS A 176 -3.97 18.00 7.23
N VAL A 177 -4.87 17.05 6.99
CA VAL A 177 -6.18 16.99 7.61
C VAL A 177 -6.36 15.60 8.21
N PRO A 178 -6.37 15.46 9.54
CA PRO A 178 -6.58 14.16 10.16
C PRO A 178 -7.99 13.65 9.90
N THR A 179 -8.11 12.40 9.50
CA THR A 179 -9.36 11.66 9.56
C THR A 179 -9.62 11.10 10.95
N HIS A 180 -8.58 10.83 11.75
CA HIS A 180 -8.68 10.52 13.18
C HIS A 180 -7.48 11.10 13.95
N ALA A 181 -7.59 11.20 15.29
CA ALA A 181 -6.64 11.98 16.09
C ALA A 181 -5.18 11.51 15.96
N PHE A 182 -4.87 10.20 16.02
CA PHE A 182 -3.48 9.71 15.92
C PHE A 182 -2.75 10.10 14.62
N GLU A 183 -3.44 10.41 13.52
CA GLU A 183 -2.78 10.89 12.30
C GLU A 183 -2.09 12.25 12.52
N LEU A 184 -2.44 13.00 13.57
CA LEU A 184 -1.73 14.21 13.97
C LEU A 184 -0.26 13.93 14.39
N VAL A 185 0.01 12.78 15.01
CA VAL A 185 1.39 12.34 15.30
C VAL A 185 2.14 12.12 13.99
N GLU A 186 1.49 11.49 13.00
CA GLU A 186 2.08 11.25 11.68
C GLU A 186 2.41 12.54 10.96
N VAL A 187 1.56 13.57 11.07
CA VAL A 187 1.83 14.87 10.44
C VAL A 187 2.98 15.59 11.11
N ALA A 188 3.03 15.59 12.46
CA ALA A 188 4.15 16.18 13.20
C ALA A 188 5.48 15.50 12.83
N ALA A 189 5.49 14.16 12.84
CA ALA A 189 6.62 13.35 12.43
C ALA A 189 7.03 13.61 10.97
N ALA A 190 6.08 13.64 10.04
CA ALA A 190 6.36 13.89 8.64
C ALA A 190 6.93 15.30 8.39
N ARG A 191 6.50 16.31 9.15
CA ARG A 191 7.08 17.67 9.09
C ARG A 191 8.54 17.65 9.53
N GLU A 192 8.82 17.07 10.70
CA GLU A 192 10.18 17.01 11.24
C GLU A 192 11.12 16.23 10.30
N ALA A 193 10.71 15.05 9.85
CA ALA A 193 11.49 14.25 8.91
C ALA A 193 11.73 14.96 7.57
N ALA A 194 10.76 15.74 7.07
CA ALA A 194 10.92 16.53 5.86
C ALA A 194 11.94 17.67 6.04
N GLU A 195 11.94 18.35 7.18
CA GLU A 195 12.90 19.41 7.53
C GLU A 195 14.33 18.87 7.64
N GLU A 196 14.48 17.65 8.19
CA GLU A 196 15.76 16.94 8.31
C GLU A 196 16.23 16.29 6.99
N GLY A 197 15.34 16.15 6.00
CA GLY A 197 15.63 15.47 4.74
C GLY A 197 15.62 13.94 4.84
N HIS A 198 14.99 13.39 5.89
CA HIS A 198 14.78 11.95 6.07
C HIS A 198 13.62 11.47 5.19
N ILE A 199 13.96 11.07 3.96
CA ILE A 199 13.01 10.61 2.93
C ILE A 199 13.22 9.11 2.70
N GLU A 200 12.15 8.40 2.36
CA GLU A 200 12.17 6.96 2.10
C GLU A 200 13.17 6.58 0.98
N PRO A 201 13.99 5.53 1.17
CA PRO A 201 14.74 4.92 0.10
C PRO A 201 13.82 4.12 -0.83
N ARG A 202 14.30 3.78 -2.03
CA ARG A 202 13.69 2.78 -2.89
C ARG A 202 14.71 1.71 -3.22
N GLU A 203 14.59 0.58 -2.56
CA GLU A 203 15.46 -0.57 -2.78
C GLU A 203 15.20 -1.20 -4.16
N GLY A 204 16.28 -1.57 -4.84
CA GLY A 204 16.20 -2.33 -6.09
C GLY A 204 15.73 -3.77 -5.88
N LEU A 205 14.94 -4.30 -6.82
CA LEU A 205 14.63 -5.73 -6.85
C LEU A 205 15.88 -6.55 -7.18
N ARG A 206 16.04 -7.70 -6.52
CA ARG A 206 17.18 -8.60 -6.70
C ARG A 206 16.76 -9.84 -7.48
N ARG A 207 17.38 -10.06 -8.64
CA ARG A 207 17.20 -11.24 -9.50
C ARG A 207 15.72 -11.65 -9.73
N PRO A 208 14.87 -10.77 -10.28
CA PRO A 208 13.53 -11.16 -10.73
C PRO A 208 13.64 -12.00 -12.01
N LEU A 209 13.62 -13.33 -11.88
CA LEU A 209 13.90 -14.26 -12.97
C LEU A 209 12.77 -14.34 -14.01
N ASP A 210 11.54 -14.03 -13.61
CA ASP A 210 10.42 -13.81 -14.52
C ASP A 210 10.67 -12.65 -15.50
N VAL A 211 11.20 -11.52 -15.01
CA VAL A 211 11.58 -10.36 -15.81
C VAL A 211 12.77 -10.72 -16.71
N LEU A 212 13.75 -11.47 -16.21
CA LEU A 212 14.85 -11.96 -17.03
C LEU A 212 14.34 -12.88 -18.17
N ALA A 213 13.47 -13.83 -17.86
CA ALA A 213 12.86 -14.71 -18.85
C ALA A 213 12.09 -13.90 -19.91
N GLN A 214 11.29 -12.92 -19.49
CA GLN A 214 10.59 -12.00 -20.38
C GLN A 214 11.56 -11.21 -21.26
N HIS A 215 12.64 -10.69 -20.68
CA HIS A 215 13.66 -9.92 -21.40
C HIS A 215 14.36 -10.76 -22.47
N LEU A 216 14.76 -12.00 -22.16
CA LEU A 216 15.40 -12.89 -23.13
C LEU A 216 14.49 -13.20 -24.32
N VAL A 217 13.21 -13.49 -24.08
CA VAL A 217 12.22 -13.68 -25.17
C VAL A 217 12.06 -12.38 -25.97
N THR A 218 12.10 -11.22 -25.32
CA THR A 218 11.97 -9.90 -25.98
C THR A 218 13.13 -9.66 -26.95
N VAL A 219 14.38 -9.88 -26.51
CA VAL A 219 15.56 -9.72 -27.36
C VAL A 219 15.57 -10.76 -28.50
N ALA A 220 15.18 -12.00 -28.21
CA ALA A 220 15.04 -13.05 -29.23
C ALA A 220 13.96 -12.74 -30.29
N CYS A 221 12.91 -11.98 -29.97
CA CYS A 221 11.91 -11.51 -30.93
C CYS A 221 12.41 -10.36 -31.82
N GLY A 222 13.50 -9.70 -31.42
CA GLY A 222 14.08 -8.54 -32.10
C GLY A 222 15.44 -8.88 -32.71
N SER A 223 16.51 -8.42 -32.06
CA SER A 223 17.89 -8.55 -32.55
C SER A 223 18.48 -9.96 -32.45
N SER A 224 17.81 -10.89 -31.76
CA SER A 224 18.42 -12.17 -31.33
C SER A 224 19.59 -11.96 -30.35
N PHE A 225 20.12 -13.04 -29.76
CA PHE A 225 21.26 -12.93 -28.85
C PHE A 225 22.13 -14.19 -28.80
N ARG A 226 23.40 -14.03 -28.41
CA ARG A 226 24.29 -15.13 -27.98
C ARG A 226 24.28 -15.22 -26.45
N GLY A 227 24.29 -16.44 -25.92
CA GLY A 227 24.14 -16.68 -24.49
C GLY A 227 25.18 -15.97 -23.62
N GLU A 228 26.47 -16.10 -23.95
CA GLU A 228 27.56 -15.50 -23.17
C GLU A 228 27.56 -13.96 -23.22
N GLU A 229 27.29 -13.39 -24.39
CA GLU A 229 27.24 -11.93 -24.59
C GLU A 229 26.07 -11.33 -23.81
N MET A 230 24.88 -11.92 -23.92
CA MET A 230 23.69 -11.49 -23.20
C MET A 230 23.87 -11.59 -21.69
N ARG A 231 24.49 -12.67 -21.21
CA ARG A 231 24.76 -12.83 -19.78
C ARG A 231 25.63 -11.68 -19.24
N LYS A 232 26.72 -11.37 -19.93
CA LYS A 232 27.63 -10.26 -19.55
C LYS A 232 26.91 -8.92 -19.53
N GLU A 233 25.99 -8.69 -20.46
CA GLU A 233 25.16 -7.48 -20.47
C GLU A 233 24.21 -7.42 -19.26
N VAL A 234 23.50 -8.51 -18.99
CA VAL A 234 22.56 -8.64 -17.86
C VAL A 234 23.27 -8.43 -16.52
N GLU A 235 24.45 -9.03 -16.31
CA GLU A 235 25.24 -8.93 -15.08
C GLU A 235 25.74 -7.51 -14.78
N ARG A 236 25.78 -6.60 -15.76
CA ARG A 236 26.12 -5.18 -15.52
C ARG A 236 25.01 -4.44 -14.77
N THR A 237 23.76 -4.86 -14.97
CA THR A 237 22.61 -4.20 -14.34
C THR A 237 22.57 -4.48 -12.84
N HIS A 238 22.09 -3.53 -12.05
CA HIS A 238 22.06 -3.65 -10.59
C HIS A 238 21.29 -4.89 -10.09
N ALA A 239 20.13 -5.18 -10.70
CA ALA A 239 19.27 -6.30 -10.28
C ALA A 239 19.91 -7.70 -10.45
N TYR A 240 20.85 -7.85 -11.40
CA TYR A 240 21.42 -9.16 -11.76
C TYR A 240 22.94 -9.26 -11.53
N ARG A 241 23.57 -8.33 -10.81
CA ARG A 241 25.02 -8.42 -10.48
C ARG A 241 25.41 -9.69 -9.73
N GLY A 242 24.47 -10.25 -8.96
CA GLY A 242 24.64 -11.51 -8.22
C GLY A 242 24.02 -12.73 -8.90
N LEU A 243 23.75 -12.67 -10.22
CA LEU A 243 23.14 -13.79 -10.94
C LEU A 243 24.10 -15.00 -10.99
N THR A 244 23.61 -16.15 -10.52
CA THR A 244 24.41 -17.38 -10.47
C THR A 244 24.34 -18.16 -11.79
N ASP A 245 25.33 -19.04 -12.02
CA ASP A 245 25.33 -19.96 -13.17
C ASP A 245 24.06 -20.81 -13.23
N ALA A 246 23.59 -21.26 -12.06
CA ALA A 246 22.39 -22.08 -11.95
C ALA A 246 21.13 -21.29 -12.33
N GLU A 247 20.99 -20.04 -11.86
CA GLU A 247 19.87 -19.17 -12.21
C GLU A 247 19.87 -18.85 -13.71
N TRP A 248 21.02 -18.50 -14.29
CA TRP A 248 21.16 -18.24 -15.73
C TRP A 248 20.81 -19.48 -16.55
N GLY A 249 21.38 -20.63 -16.21
CA GLY A 249 21.11 -21.91 -16.88
C GLY A 249 19.65 -22.29 -16.81
N TRP A 250 19.03 -22.12 -15.64
CA TRP A 250 17.59 -22.34 -15.46
C TRP A 250 16.76 -21.38 -16.32
N THR A 251 17.11 -20.09 -16.42
CA THR A 251 16.32 -19.16 -17.24
C THR A 251 16.42 -19.49 -18.73
N ILE A 252 17.60 -19.87 -19.22
CA ILE A 252 17.78 -20.35 -20.61
C ILE A 252 16.97 -21.62 -20.85
N ASP A 253 17.00 -22.58 -19.91
CA ASP A 253 16.18 -23.79 -20.01
C ASP A 253 14.68 -23.45 -20.05
N PHE A 254 14.26 -22.54 -19.19
CA PHE A 254 12.88 -22.12 -19.07
C PHE A 254 12.34 -21.49 -20.35
N VAL A 255 13.10 -20.62 -21.03
CA VAL A 255 12.64 -19.98 -22.28
C VAL A 255 12.75 -20.90 -23.51
N THR A 256 13.63 -21.91 -23.48
CA THR A 256 13.87 -22.81 -24.62
C THR A 256 13.13 -24.15 -24.54
N ARG A 257 12.79 -24.62 -23.34
CA ARG A 257 12.15 -25.92 -23.11
C ARG A 257 11.01 -25.87 -22.10
N GLY A 258 10.73 -24.71 -21.49
CA GLY A 258 9.70 -24.59 -20.45
C GLY A 258 10.14 -25.10 -19.07
N GLY A 259 11.44 -25.32 -18.86
CA GLY A 259 11.99 -25.86 -17.61
C GLY A 259 11.87 -27.38 -17.54
N GLU A 260 11.89 -27.97 -16.34
CA GLU A 260 11.78 -29.43 -16.17
C GLU A 260 10.34 -29.91 -16.39
N SER A 261 9.36 -29.19 -15.86
CA SER A 261 7.94 -29.61 -15.88
C SER A 261 7.21 -29.43 -17.21
N LEU A 262 7.65 -28.52 -18.08
CA LEU A 262 6.88 -28.15 -19.29
C LEU A 262 7.52 -28.62 -20.61
N ARG A 263 8.53 -29.50 -20.57
CA ARG A 263 9.26 -29.97 -21.78
C ARG A 263 8.38 -30.63 -22.83
N ALA A 264 7.31 -31.29 -22.40
CA ALA A 264 6.39 -31.99 -23.27
C ALA A 264 5.45 -31.06 -24.07
N TYR A 265 5.45 -29.76 -23.77
CA TYR A 265 4.49 -28.78 -24.27
C TYR A 265 5.20 -27.78 -25.21
N PRO A 266 5.08 -27.94 -26.54
CA PRO A 266 5.80 -27.13 -27.52
C PRO A 266 5.54 -25.62 -27.41
N GLU A 267 4.40 -25.20 -26.86
CA GLU A 267 4.05 -23.80 -26.70
C GLU A 267 4.93 -23.03 -25.69
N TYR A 268 5.63 -23.73 -24.77
CA TYR A 268 6.56 -23.10 -23.83
C TYR A 268 8.01 -23.10 -24.32
N ARG A 269 8.27 -23.72 -25.48
CA ARG A 269 9.51 -23.51 -26.26
C ARG A 269 9.40 -22.18 -27.01
N ARG A 270 9.63 -21.09 -26.28
CA ARG A 270 9.46 -19.73 -26.80
C ARG A 270 10.66 -19.26 -27.61
N VAL A 271 11.84 -19.76 -27.27
CA VAL A 271 13.11 -19.42 -27.92
C VAL A 271 13.77 -20.69 -28.46
N THR A 272 14.34 -20.61 -29.65
CA THR A 272 15.12 -21.67 -30.31
C THR A 272 16.59 -21.27 -30.38
N LEU A 273 17.48 -22.24 -30.18
CA LEU A 273 18.91 -22.08 -30.43
C LEU A 273 19.20 -22.55 -31.86
N GLY A 274 19.66 -21.64 -32.72
CA GLY A 274 20.12 -21.96 -34.05
C GLY A 274 21.45 -22.71 -34.05
N GLU A 275 21.76 -23.39 -35.15
CA GLU A 275 23.06 -24.06 -35.34
C GLU A 275 24.26 -23.10 -35.27
N ASP A 276 24.01 -21.81 -35.52
CA ASP A 276 24.97 -20.71 -35.42
C ASP A 276 25.20 -20.22 -33.97
N GLY A 277 24.60 -20.89 -32.98
CA GLY A 277 24.73 -20.57 -31.56
C GLY A 277 23.94 -19.33 -31.13
N VAL A 278 22.97 -18.89 -31.94
CA VAL A 278 22.17 -17.68 -31.68
C VAL A 278 20.73 -18.06 -31.31
N TYR A 279 20.23 -17.43 -30.26
CA TYR A 279 18.87 -17.61 -29.75
C TYR A 279 17.88 -16.68 -30.46
N ARG A 280 16.77 -17.25 -30.97
CA ARG A 280 15.74 -16.55 -31.77
C ARG A 280 14.32 -17.00 -31.42
N VAL A 281 13.33 -16.21 -31.81
CA VAL A 281 11.93 -16.66 -31.83
C VAL A 281 11.52 -16.89 -33.28
N ASP A 282 11.49 -18.16 -33.70
CA ASP A 282 11.17 -18.53 -35.09
C ASP A 282 9.65 -18.60 -35.37
N ASN A 283 8.81 -18.53 -34.32
CA ASN A 283 7.37 -18.63 -34.42
C ASN A 283 6.69 -17.26 -34.29
N GLU A 284 6.09 -16.77 -35.38
CA GLU A 284 5.40 -15.48 -35.43
C GLU A 284 4.25 -15.36 -34.42
N GLU A 285 3.54 -16.46 -34.13
CA GLU A 285 2.46 -16.45 -33.15
C GLU A 285 2.99 -16.24 -31.73
N ILE A 286 4.10 -16.89 -31.38
CA ILE A 286 4.77 -16.70 -30.09
C ILE A 286 5.24 -15.25 -29.97
N ALA A 287 5.90 -14.72 -31.00
CA ALA A 287 6.35 -13.33 -31.03
C ALA A 287 5.19 -12.34 -30.89
N ARG A 288 4.07 -12.58 -31.57
CA ARG A 288 2.86 -11.74 -31.48
C ARG A 288 2.23 -11.79 -30.09
N ARG A 289 2.11 -12.99 -29.49
CA ARG A 289 1.59 -13.14 -28.12
C ARG A 289 2.47 -12.40 -27.12
N HIS A 290 3.79 -12.60 -27.20
CA HIS A 290 4.76 -11.94 -26.33
C HIS A 290 4.69 -10.41 -26.41
N ARG A 291 4.65 -9.84 -27.63
CA ARG A 291 4.52 -8.38 -27.84
C ARG A 291 3.24 -7.80 -27.22
N MET A 292 2.16 -8.56 -27.15
CA MET A 292 0.89 -8.12 -26.58
C MET A 292 0.83 -8.32 -25.06
N SER A 293 1.73 -9.10 -24.48
CA SER A 293 1.77 -9.40 -23.03
C SER A 293 2.96 -8.78 -22.29
N VAL A 294 3.98 -8.30 -23.01
CA VAL A 294 5.21 -7.77 -22.40
C VAL A 294 4.92 -6.59 -21.47
N GLY A 295 5.45 -6.68 -20.25
CA GLY A 295 5.30 -5.65 -19.23
C GLY A 295 5.34 -6.24 -17.82
N THR A 296 5.76 -5.42 -16.85
CA THR A 296 5.90 -5.84 -15.44
C THR A 296 4.75 -5.36 -14.56
N ILE A 297 3.93 -4.43 -15.05
CA ILE A 297 2.78 -3.91 -14.30
C ILE A 297 1.63 -4.91 -14.43
N VAL A 298 1.38 -5.62 -13.34
CA VAL A 298 0.24 -6.52 -13.21
C VAL A 298 -0.81 -5.83 -12.34
N SER A 299 -1.99 -5.61 -12.90
CA SER A 299 -3.14 -5.07 -12.17
C SER A 299 -4.26 -6.09 -12.14
N ASP A 300 -5.14 -5.94 -11.16
CA ASP A 300 -6.43 -6.63 -11.18
C ASP A 300 -7.16 -6.34 -12.50
N SER A 301 -7.93 -7.32 -12.97
CA SER A 301 -8.75 -7.13 -14.16
C SER A 301 -9.78 -6.05 -13.88
N THR A 302 -9.92 -5.12 -14.82
CA THR A 302 -10.93 -4.07 -14.75
C THR A 302 -12.01 -4.31 -15.79
N ILE A 303 -13.26 -4.00 -15.43
CA ILE A 303 -14.43 -4.05 -16.30
C ILE A 303 -14.85 -2.61 -16.62
N SER A 304 -15.24 -2.35 -17.87
CA SER A 304 -15.75 -1.04 -18.27
C SER A 304 -17.10 -0.77 -17.60
N VAL A 305 -17.29 0.43 -17.04
CA VAL A 305 -18.59 0.85 -16.47
C VAL A 305 -19.27 1.81 -17.43
N GLN A 306 -20.49 1.47 -17.86
CA GLN A 306 -21.25 2.24 -18.85
C GLN A 306 -22.73 2.34 -18.48
N TYR A 307 -23.37 3.47 -18.82
CA TYR A 307 -24.82 3.60 -18.67
C TYR A 307 -25.56 2.69 -19.65
N LEU A 308 -26.71 2.11 -19.22
CA LEU A 308 -27.63 1.39 -20.13
C LEU A 308 -28.01 2.22 -21.37
N LYS A 309 -28.13 3.53 -21.19
CA LYS A 309 -28.36 4.53 -22.24
C LYS A 309 -27.44 5.71 -21.95
N GLY A 310 -26.28 5.78 -22.58
CA GLY A 310 -25.31 6.86 -22.40
C GLY A 310 -23.87 6.45 -22.64
N GLY A 311 -22.94 7.29 -22.19
CA GLY A 311 -21.50 7.11 -22.37
C GLY A 311 -20.82 6.25 -21.31
N LYS A 312 -19.52 6.02 -21.53
CA LYS A 312 -18.61 5.34 -20.61
C LYS A 312 -18.26 6.25 -19.43
N LEU A 313 -18.27 5.70 -18.23
CA LEU A 313 -17.89 6.40 -17.00
C LEU A 313 -16.43 6.14 -16.62
N GLY A 314 -15.92 4.96 -16.94
CA GLY A 314 -14.59 4.53 -16.54
C GLY A 314 -14.45 3.02 -16.45
N SER A 315 -13.59 2.54 -15.55
CA SER A 315 -13.40 1.11 -15.27
C SER A 315 -13.20 0.83 -13.77
N ILE A 316 -13.77 -0.28 -13.29
CA ILE A 316 -13.69 -0.75 -11.90
C ILE A 316 -13.13 -2.18 -11.88
N GLU A 317 -12.48 -2.57 -10.80
CA GLU A 317 -12.00 -3.94 -10.55
C GLU A 317 -13.13 -4.97 -10.64
N GLU A 318 -12.88 -6.06 -11.37
CA GLU A 318 -13.82 -7.17 -11.55
C GLU A 318 -14.21 -7.80 -10.21
N SER A 319 -13.26 -7.88 -9.27
CA SER A 319 -13.45 -8.45 -7.93
C SER A 319 -14.52 -7.70 -7.13
N PHE A 320 -14.61 -6.38 -7.29
CA PHE A 320 -15.63 -5.56 -6.68
C PHE A 320 -17.00 -5.84 -7.29
N LEU A 321 -17.09 -5.79 -8.62
CA LEU A 321 -18.34 -6.03 -9.35
C LEU A 321 -18.88 -7.45 -9.15
N ALA A 322 -18.00 -8.43 -8.98
CA ALA A 322 -18.38 -9.82 -8.71
C ALA A 322 -19.10 -10.02 -7.36
N ARG A 323 -18.93 -9.08 -6.41
CA ARG A 323 -19.64 -9.07 -5.12
C ARG A 323 -21.01 -8.41 -5.20
N LEU A 324 -21.30 -7.67 -6.28
CA LEU A 324 -22.55 -6.94 -6.47
C LEU A 324 -23.66 -7.84 -7.01
N LYS A 325 -24.87 -7.61 -6.53
CA LYS A 325 -26.11 -8.17 -7.05
C LYS A 325 -26.85 -7.13 -7.89
N PRO A 326 -27.56 -7.50 -8.96
CA PRO A 326 -28.44 -6.58 -9.67
C PRO A 326 -29.37 -5.82 -8.70
N GLY A 327 -29.39 -4.49 -8.78
CA GLY A 327 -30.10 -3.60 -7.87
C GLY A 327 -29.21 -2.95 -6.79
N ASP A 328 -28.01 -3.47 -6.55
CA ASP A 328 -27.03 -2.88 -5.64
C ASP A 328 -26.62 -1.48 -6.10
N ARG A 329 -26.48 -0.55 -5.15
CA ARG A 329 -26.12 0.85 -5.44
C ARG A 329 -24.77 1.21 -4.86
N PHE A 330 -23.92 1.87 -5.65
CA PHE A 330 -22.56 2.25 -5.26
C PHE A 330 -22.18 3.63 -5.82
N LEU A 331 -21.14 4.25 -5.24
CA LEU A 331 -20.58 5.51 -5.73
C LEU A 331 -19.50 5.25 -6.78
N PHE A 332 -19.58 5.96 -7.90
CA PHE A 332 -18.53 5.99 -8.90
C PHE A 332 -18.66 7.20 -9.84
N ALA A 333 -17.53 7.80 -10.20
CA ALA A 333 -17.42 9.02 -10.99
C ALA A 333 -18.28 10.17 -10.44
N GLY A 334 -18.28 10.36 -9.12
CA GLY A 334 -19.02 11.40 -8.40
C GLY A 334 -20.54 11.18 -8.38
N ARG A 335 -21.01 9.97 -8.68
CA ARG A 335 -22.44 9.68 -8.88
C ARG A 335 -22.87 8.41 -8.16
N SER A 336 -24.11 8.40 -7.68
CA SER A 336 -24.74 7.16 -7.24
C SER A 336 -25.28 6.37 -8.43
N LEU A 337 -24.84 5.12 -8.54
CA LEU A 337 -25.15 4.21 -9.64
C LEU A 337 -25.81 2.94 -9.10
N GLU A 338 -26.82 2.45 -9.81
CA GLU A 338 -27.40 1.12 -9.59
C GLU A 338 -26.80 0.12 -10.59
N PHE A 339 -26.27 -0.98 -10.08
CA PHE A 339 -25.73 -2.08 -10.86
C PHE A 339 -26.86 -2.90 -11.49
N ILE A 340 -26.81 -3.12 -12.81
CA ILE A 340 -27.84 -3.88 -13.53
C ILE A 340 -27.33 -5.27 -13.89
N ARG A 341 -26.19 -5.35 -14.60
CA ARG A 341 -25.58 -6.61 -15.03
C ARG A 341 -24.18 -6.39 -15.59
N VAL A 342 -23.39 -7.46 -15.67
CA VAL A 342 -22.18 -7.53 -16.52
C VAL A 342 -22.51 -8.27 -17.81
N LYS A 343 -22.13 -7.70 -18.96
CA LYS A 343 -22.18 -8.36 -20.27
C LYS A 343 -21.01 -7.84 -21.11
N ASP A 344 -20.30 -8.74 -21.82
CA ASP A 344 -19.22 -8.39 -22.75
C ASP A 344 -18.13 -7.48 -22.12
N MET A 345 -17.63 -7.88 -20.94
CA MET A 345 -16.66 -7.10 -20.14
C MET A 345 -17.10 -5.66 -19.82
N THR A 346 -18.42 -5.43 -19.82
CA THR A 346 -19.04 -4.15 -19.49
C THR A 346 -20.06 -4.32 -18.38
N ALA A 347 -19.88 -3.58 -17.29
CA ALA A 347 -20.86 -3.40 -16.23
C ALA A 347 -21.84 -2.30 -16.64
N TRP A 348 -23.09 -2.70 -16.86
CA TRP A 348 -24.18 -1.79 -17.21
C TRP A 348 -24.83 -1.24 -15.94
N VAL A 349 -24.96 0.08 -15.89
CA VAL A 349 -25.49 0.81 -14.73
C VAL A 349 -26.56 1.83 -15.14
N ARG A 350 -27.32 2.32 -14.15
CA ARG A 350 -28.20 3.50 -14.28
C ARG A 350 -27.99 4.43 -13.10
N ARG A 351 -28.38 5.71 -13.22
CA ARG A 351 -28.34 6.64 -12.08
C ARG A 351 -29.31 6.19 -10.98
N ALA A 352 -28.87 6.32 -9.73
CA ALA A 352 -29.69 6.07 -8.55
C ALA A 352 -29.87 7.36 -7.74
N PRO A 353 -30.99 7.52 -7.01
CA PRO A 353 -31.28 8.74 -6.24
C PRO A 353 -30.42 8.87 -4.97
N SER A 354 -29.92 7.75 -4.44
CA SER A 354 -29.09 7.71 -3.23
C SER A 354 -28.06 6.60 -3.31
N VAL A 355 -26.97 6.74 -2.56
CA VAL A 355 -25.99 5.67 -2.37
C VAL A 355 -26.64 4.56 -1.54
N GLY A 356 -26.48 3.29 -1.94
CA GLY A 356 -27.00 2.14 -1.18
C GLY A 356 -25.99 1.60 -0.18
N GLY A 357 -26.37 0.57 0.59
CA GLY A 357 -25.57 -0.06 1.65
C GLY A 357 -24.51 -1.07 1.18
N VAL A 358 -24.01 -0.95 -0.04
CA VAL A 358 -23.07 -1.90 -0.65
C VAL A 358 -21.65 -1.69 -0.10
N PRO A 359 -20.84 -2.75 0.09
CA PRO A 359 -19.47 -2.63 0.54
C PRO A 359 -18.68 -1.65 -0.33
N ARG A 360 -17.82 -0.86 0.30
CA ARG A 360 -17.04 0.20 -0.36
C ARG A 360 -15.98 -0.41 -1.28
N TRP A 361 -15.88 0.14 -2.48
CA TRP A 361 -14.80 -0.19 -3.41
C TRP A 361 -13.46 0.28 -2.82
N SER A 362 -12.76 -0.65 -2.18
CA SER A 362 -11.52 -0.37 -1.48
C SER A 362 -10.37 -0.62 -2.44
N GLY A 363 -9.74 0.44 -2.94
CA GLY A 363 -8.44 0.31 -3.63
C GLY A 363 -7.36 -0.16 -2.65
N ALA A 364 -6.18 -0.51 -3.18
CA ALA A 364 -5.03 -0.87 -2.37
C ALA A 364 -4.72 0.21 -1.31
N ARG A 365 -4.61 -0.19 -0.03
CA ARG A 365 -4.20 0.70 1.06
C ARG A 365 -2.69 0.87 1.01
N MET A 366 -2.22 2.11 1.17
CA MET A 366 -0.79 2.40 1.20
C MET A 366 -0.24 2.15 2.62
N PRO A 367 0.87 1.40 2.78
CA PRO A 367 1.48 1.19 4.09
C PRO A 367 2.18 2.46 4.58
N LEU A 368 2.37 2.54 5.90
CA LEU A 368 3.23 3.54 6.54
C LEU A 368 4.71 3.23 6.23
N SER A 369 5.46 4.22 5.77
CA SER A 369 6.90 4.07 5.51
C SER A 369 7.72 3.88 6.78
N GLY A 370 8.93 3.31 6.62
CA GLY A 370 9.87 3.11 7.72
C GLY A 370 10.36 4.40 8.34
N GLU A 371 10.69 5.38 7.52
CA GLU A 371 11.18 6.70 7.93
C GLU A 371 10.11 7.46 8.72
N LEU A 372 8.85 7.41 8.27
CA LEU A 372 7.75 8.01 9.00
C LEU A 372 7.48 7.26 10.31
N ALA A 373 7.51 5.92 10.31
CA ALA A 373 7.36 5.11 11.51
C ALA A 373 8.44 5.41 12.56
N GLN A 374 9.70 5.56 12.12
CA GLN A 374 10.81 5.99 12.99
C GLN A 374 10.59 7.39 13.56
N SER A 375 10.26 8.36 12.70
CA SER A 375 10.02 9.74 13.13
C SER A 375 8.83 9.85 14.09
N MET A 376 7.79 9.01 13.93
CA MET A 376 6.69 8.91 14.88
C MET A 376 7.15 8.43 16.26
N ARG A 377 8.04 7.44 16.33
CA ARG A 377 8.59 6.97 17.62
C ARG A 377 9.36 8.08 18.33
N MET A 378 10.20 8.82 17.60
CA MET A 378 10.91 9.99 18.12
C MET A 378 9.94 11.06 18.63
N THR A 379 8.87 11.33 17.86
CA THR A 379 7.82 12.30 18.22
C THR A 379 7.09 11.88 19.51
N LEU A 380 6.76 10.59 19.66
CA LEU A 380 6.11 10.07 20.86
C LEU A 380 7.05 10.05 22.07
N ALA A 381 8.33 9.77 21.87
CA ALA A 381 9.34 9.84 22.93
C ALA A 381 9.47 11.25 23.50
N LYS A 382 9.50 12.28 22.64
CA LYS A 382 9.43 13.69 23.09
C LYS A 382 8.16 13.98 23.91
N ALA A 383 7.02 13.43 23.47
CA ALA A 383 5.75 13.61 24.18
C ALA A 383 5.73 12.95 25.56
N LYS A 384 6.41 11.81 25.74
CA LYS A 384 6.61 11.18 27.06
C LYS A 384 7.30 12.12 28.05
N ASP A 385 8.25 12.91 27.57
CA ASP A 385 8.97 13.93 28.36
C ASP A 385 8.19 15.25 28.50
N GLY A 386 6.93 15.30 28.05
CA GLY A 386 6.07 16.48 28.11
C GLY A 386 6.38 17.54 27.04
N ILE A 387 7.21 17.21 26.04
CA ILE A 387 7.60 18.11 24.96
C ILE A 387 6.54 18.05 23.85
N LEU A 388 5.63 19.02 23.85
CA LEU A 388 4.53 19.17 22.88
C LEU A 388 4.69 20.48 22.09
N GLU A 389 5.72 20.57 21.24
CA GLU A 389 6.06 21.81 20.55
C GLU A 389 5.10 22.12 19.39
N SER A 390 4.76 21.09 18.60
CA SER A 390 3.94 21.24 17.41
C SER A 390 2.46 21.50 17.73
N PRO A 391 1.72 22.24 16.89
CA PRO A 391 0.28 22.41 17.04
C PRO A 391 -0.49 21.07 17.13
N GLU A 392 -0.05 20.09 16.37
CA GLU A 392 -0.60 18.73 16.32
C GLU A 392 -0.44 18.02 17.66
N MET A 393 0.76 18.04 18.24
CA MET A 393 1.06 17.40 19.52
C MET A 393 0.35 18.08 20.68
N ARG A 394 0.19 19.41 20.63
CA ARG A 394 -0.63 20.15 21.61
C ARG A 394 -2.11 19.79 21.53
N ALA A 395 -2.66 19.62 20.32
CA ALA A 395 -4.03 19.16 20.15
C ALA A 395 -4.23 17.72 20.70
N LEU A 396 -3.20 16.88 20.62
CA LEU A 396 -3.22 15.51 21.14
C LEU A 396 -3.03 15.39 22.65
N ALA A 397 -2.69 16.46 23.36
CA ALA A 397 -2.41 16.43 24.81
C ALA A 397 -3.47 15.66 25.62
N PRO A 398 -4.80 15.84 25.43
CA PRO A 398 -5.80 15.11 26.21
C PRO A 398 -5.76 13.59 26.02
N ILE A 399 -5.41 13.12 24.82
CA ILE A 399 -5.27 11.68 24.53
C ILE A 399 -4.01 11.13 25.17
N LEU A 400 -2.90 11.84 25.02
CA LEU A 400 -1.60 11.44 25.56
C LEU A 400 -1.63 11.41 27.09
N GLU A 401 -2.23 12.41 27.72
CA GLU A 401 -2.46 12.44 29.17
C GLU A 401 -3.33 11.27 29.64
N LEU A 402 -4.41 10.95 28.92
CA LEU A 402 -5.26 9.79 29.24
C LEU A 402 -4.49 8.47 29.10
N GLN A 403 -3.74 8.31 28.00
CA GLN A 403 -2.88 7.14 27.76
C GLN A 403 -1.85 6.97 28.88
N ALA A 404 -1.17 8.04 29.28
CA ALA A 404 -0.20 8.01 30.38
C ALA A 404 -0.84 7.75 31.75
N ARG A 405 -2.09 8.17 31.97
CA ARG A 405 -2.84 7.88 33.21
C ARG A 405 -3.28 6.42 33.31
N TRP A 406 -3.69 5.81 32.20
CA TRP A 406 -4.23 4.45 32.20
C TRP A 406 -3.16 3.38 32.01
N SER A 407 -2.07 3.72 31.31
CA SER A 407 -1.00 2.82 30.92
C SER A 407 0.33 3.60 30.86
N ALA A 408 0.93 3.76 29.67
CA ALA A 408 2.12 4.56 29.46
C ALA A 408 2.22 5.05 28.00
N ILE A 409 3.16 5.98 27.75
CA ILE A 409 3.64 6.36 26.42
C ILE A 409 5.07 5.82 26.32
N PRO A 410 5.40 4.96 25.34
CA PRO A 410 6.76 4.43 25.20
C PRO A 410 7.71 5.48 24.62
N ASP A 411 8.97 5.42 25.01
CA ASP A 411 10.05 6.09 24.28
C ASP A 411 10.65 5.20 23.17
N GLU A 412 11.67 5.68 22.47
CA GLU A 412 12.32 4.97 21.36
C GLU A 412 13.00 3.65 21.75
N THR A 413 13.36 3.51 23.02
CA THR A 413 14.07 2.35 23.58
C THR A 413 13.13 1.39 24.33
N GLU A 414 11.83 1.69 24.35
CA GLU A 414 10.83 0.90 25.04
C GLU A 414 9.85 0.24 24.07
N LEU A 415 9.33 -0.92 24.46
CA LEU A 415 8.18 -1.54 23.82
C LEU A 415 7.03 -1.56 24.83
N LEU A 416 6.00 -0.75 24.59
CA LEU A 416 4.78 -0.81 25.39
C LEU A 416 4.02 -2.11 25.07
N ILE A 417 3.69 -2.85 26.12
CA ILE A 417 2.85 -4.05 26.08
C ILE A 417 1.72 -3.89 27.09
N GLU A 418 0.48 -3.88 26.61
CA GLU A 418 -0.70 -3.72 27.47
C GLU A 418 -1.46 -5.04 27.61
N HIS A 419 -1.71 -5.44 28.85
CA HIS A 419 -2.52 -6.61 29.19
C HIS A 419 -3.92 -6.16 29.62
N VAL A 420 -4.94 -6.54 28.86
CA VAL A 420 -6.34 -6.29 29.20
C VAL A 420 -7.08 -7.62 29.24
N ARG A 421 -7.94 -7.79 30.25
CA ARG A 421 -8.84 -8.94 30.35
C ARG A 421 -10.28 -8.48 30.31
N ASP A 422 -11.05 -9.03 29.39
CA ASP A 422 -12.50 -8.81 29.33
C ASP A 422 -13.26 -10.13 29.08
N ARG A 423 -14.52 -10.03 28.62
CA ARG A 423 -15.38 -11.18 28.34
C ARG A 423 -14.98 -11.99 27.10
N GLU A 424 -14.20 -11.40 26.18
CA GLU A 424 -13.70 -12.04 24.97
C GLU A 424 -12.42 -12.85 25.25
N GLY A 425 -11.66 -12.49 26.30
CA GLY A 425 -10.50 -13.26 26.77
C GLY A 425 -9.38 -12.39 27.33
N HIS A 426 -8.15 -12.84 27.05
CA HIS A 426 -6.90 -12.19 27.39
C HIS A 426 -6.34 -11.49 26.16
N HIS A 427 -6.29 -10.16 26.23
CA HIS A 427 -5.75 -9.29 25.20
C HIS A 427 -4.33 -8.88 25.59
N VAL A 428 -3.40 -9.04 24.65
CA VAL A 428 -2.05 -8.49 24.75
C VAL A 428 -1.82 -7.57 23.55
N PHE A 429 -1.72 -6.27 23.80
CA PHE A 429 -1.44 -5.27 22.78
C PHE A 429 0.05 -4.93 22.77
N PHE A 430 0.65 -4.89 21.58
CA PHE A 430 2.04 -4.49 21.36
C PHE A 430 2.07 -3.22 20.51
N TYR A 431 2.86 -2.23 20.93
CA TYR A 431 2.99 -0.95 20.22
C TYR A 431 4.41 -0.70 19.72
N PRO A 432 4.89 -1.45 18.71
CA PRO A 432 6.20 -1.26 18.13
C PRO A 432 6.28 -0.03 17.21
N PHE A 433 5.17 0.48 16.69
CA PHE A 433 5.11 1.56 15.69
C PHE A 433 5.99 1.29 14.45
N GLU A 434 5.75 0.17 13.76
CA GLU A 434 6.51 -0.23 12.56
C GLU A 434 5.69 -0.22 11.27
N GLY A 435 4.43 0.23 11.32
CA GLY A 435 3.53 0.18 10.18
C GLY A 435 2.85 -1.19 10.02
N ARG A 436 1.71 -1.19 9.32
CA ARG A 436 0.80 -2.35 9.28
C ARG A 436 1.43 -3.65 8.79
N LEU A 437 2.26 -3.60 7.74
CA LEU A 437 2.84 -4.81 7.12
C LEU A 437 3.83 -5.50 8.07
N VAL A 438 4.69 -4.72 8.73
CA VAL A 438 5.61 -5.26 9.74
C VAL A 438 4.84 -5.77 10.96
N ASN A 439 3.80 -5.05 11.39
CA ASN A 439 2.96 -5.47 12.52
C ASN A 439 2.18 -6.76 12.24
N GLU A 440 1.76 -6.99 10.99
CA GLU A 440 1.15 -8.26 10.56
C GLU A 440 2.15 -9.42 10.67
N GLY A 441 3.39 -9.21 10.18
CA GLY A 441 4.48 -10.17 10.32
C GLY A 441 4.82 -10.46 11.79
N LEU A 442 4.94 -9.43 12.62
CA LEU A 442 5.18 -9.56 14.06
C LEU A 442 4.05 -10.32 14.75
N ALA A 443 2.79 -9.96 14.51
CA ALA A 443 1.64 -10.62 15.13
C ALA A 443 1.61 -12.13 14.83
N ALA A 444 1.80 -12.50 13.55
CA ALA A 444 1.83 -13.90 13.14
C ALA A 444 3.03 -14.65 13.75
N LEU A 445 4.23 -14.06 13.68
CA LEU A 445 5.45 -14.62 14.25
C LEU A 445 5.32 -14.87 15.75
N LEU A 446 4.89 -13.86 16.51
CA LEU A 446 4.77 -13.97 17.96
C LEU A 446 3.67 -14.95 18.36
N ALA A 447 2.51 -14.94 17.68
CA ALA A 447 1.46 -15.92 17.91
C ALA A 447 1.97 -17.35 17.70
N HIS A 448 2.74 -17.60 16.63
CA HIS A 448 3.35 -18.91 16.37
C HIS A 448 4.35 -19.31 17.46
N ARG A 449 5.26 -18.41 17.85
CA ARG A 449 6.27 -18.66 18.89
C ARG A 449 5.67 -18.89 20.27
N LEU A 450 4.57 -18.21 20.61
CA LEU A 450 3.84 -18.41 21.86
C LEU A 450 3.07 -19.74 21.84
N ALA A 451 2.40 -20.07 20.72
CA ALA A 451 1.63 -21.30 20.57
C ALA A 451 2.49 -22.58 20.64
N ARG A 452 3.79 -22.49 20.30
CA ARG A 452 4.77 -23.59 20.48
C ARG A 452 5.08 -23.89 21.94
N ARG A 453 4.93 -22.92 22.84
CA ARG A 453 5.20 -23.06 24.28
C ARG A 453 3.98 -23.56 25.02
N LEU A 454 2.83 -22.94 24.76
CA LEU A 454 1.55 -23.31 25.31
C LEU A 454 0.58 -23.55 24.15
N PRO A 455 -0.01 -24.75 24.00
CA PRO A 455 -1.03 -25.00 22.98
C PRO A 455 -2.26 -24.10 23.18
N ILE A 456 -2.26 -22.93 22.55
CA ILE A 456 -3.27 -21.90 22.66
C ILE A 456 -3.56 -21.29 21.29
N THR A 457 -4.82 -20.95 21.06
CA THR A 457 -5.25 -20.29 19.81
C THR A 457 -5.21 -18.79 20.00
N PHE A 458 -4.53 -18.10 19.09
CA PHE A 458 -4.55 -16.64 19.01
C PHE A 458 -5.46 -16.17 17.88
N THR A 459 -6.22 -15.12 18.14
CA THR A 459 -6.78 -14.23 17.12
C THR A 459 -6.00 -12.93 17.19
N PHE A 460 -5.59 -12.36 16.06
CA PHE A 460 -4.84 -11.11 16.07
C PHE A 460 -5.44 -10.06 15.13
N SER A 461 -5.17 -8.80 15.45
CA SER A 461 -5.54 -7.63 14.66
C SER A 461 -4.36 -6.66 14.62
N MET A 462 -4.26 -5.84 13.58
CA MET A 462 -3.11 -4.95 13.38
C MET A 462 -3.47 -3.67 12.65
N ASN A 463 -2.78 -2.60 13.00
CA ASN A 463 -2.79 -1.31 12.32
C ASN A 463 -1.38 -0.76 12.16
N ASP A 464 -1.22 0.52 11.82
CA ASP A 464 0.09 1.11 11.60
C ASP A 464 0.93 1.29 12.88
N TYR A 465 0.28 1.30 14.05
CA TYR A 465 0.91 1.61 15.33
C TYR A 465 1.22 0.37 16.16
N GLY A 466 0.41 -0.68 16.02
CA GLY A 466 0.64 -1.92 16.74
C GLY A 466 -0.25 -3.08 16.32
N PHE A 467 -0.29 -4.09 17.18
CA PHE A 467 -1.10 -5.30 16.99
C PHE A 467 -1.60 -5.86 18.32
N GLU A 468 -2.69 -6.63 18.24
CA GLU A 468 -3.35 -7.31 19.36
C GLU A 468 -3.15 -8.82 19.20
N LEU A 469 -2.83 -9.53 20.28
CA LEU A 469 -2.98 -10.97 20.40
C LEU A 469 -4.09 -11.26 21.42
N LEU A 470 -5.22 -11.79 20.95
CA LEU A 470 -6.35 -12.23 21.77
C LEU A 470 -6.31 -13.75 21.93
N SER A 471 -6.44 -14.21 23.17
CA SER A 471 -6.41 -15.63 23.52
C SER A 471 -7.40 -15.96 24.64
N PRO A 472 -7.90 -17.22 24.73
CA PRO A 472 -8.84 -17.63 25.77
C PRO A 472 -8.20 -17.72 27.16
N ASP A 473 -6.90 -18.04 27.21
CA ASP A 473 -6.10 -18.24 28.43
C ASP A 473 -4.94 -17.23 28.45
N PRO A 474 -4.35 -16.90 29.61
CA PRO A 474 -3.22 -15.97 29.67
C PRO A 474 -2.00 -16.55 28.92
N PRO A 475 -1.44 -15.84 27.92
CA PRO A 475 -0.27 -16.33 27.19
C PRO A 475 1.00 -16.26 28.06
N PRO A 476 1.97 -17.18 27.89
CA PRO A 476 3.20 -17.22 28.68
C PRO A 476 4.22 -16.17 28.20
N LEU A 477 3.85 -14.89 28.28
CA LEU A 477 4.61 -13.81 27.66
C LEU A 477 5.96 -13.56 28.36
N ASP A 478 5.98 -13.50 29.70
CA ASP A 478 7.20 -13.22 30.45
C ASP A 478 8.29 -14.25 30.18
N GLU A 479 7.94 -15.54 30.27
CA GLU A 479 8.84 -16.66 29.93
C GLU A 479 9.31 -16.57 28.48
N ALA A 480 8.41 -16.25 27.55
CA ALA A 480 8.79 -16.12 26.15
C ALA A 480 9.74 -14.95 25.90
N LEU A 481 9.53 -13.80 26.56
CA LEU A 481 10.39 -12.62 26.47
C LEU A 481 11.82 -12.94 26.95
N ASP A 482 11.95 -13.62 28.09
CA ASP A 482 13.23 -14.04 28.65
C ASP A 482 13.97 -15.05 27.74
N GLU A 483 13.21 -15.88 27.02
CA GLU A 483 13.72 -16.87 26.07
C GLU A 483 13.87 -16.35 24.63
N GLY A 484 13.90 -15.03 24.42
CA GLY A 484 14.18 -14.47 23.11
C GLY A 484 12.99 -14.49 22.14
N LEU A 485 11.79 -14.14 22.62
CA LEU A 485 10.57 -14.00 21.78
C LEU A 485 10.83 -13.15 20.51
N PHE A 486 11.69 -12.14 20.61
CA PHE A 486 12.06 -11.23 19.50
C PHE A 486 13.34 -11.64 18.77
N ASP A 487 13.87 -12.86 18.95
CA ASP A 487 15.10 -13.26 18.28
C ASP A 487 14.90 -13.30 16.75
N PRO A 488 15.78 -12.67 15.96
CA PRO A 488 15.66 -12.60 14.51
C PRO A 488 16.05 -13.91 13.81
N GLU A 489 16.61 -14.89 14.53
CA GLU A 489 16.94 -16.19 13.99
C GLU A 489 15.67 -16.99 13.64
N GLY A 490 15.66 -17.66 12.49
CA GLY A 490 14.56 -18.53 12.05
C GLY A 490 13.27 -17.81 11.64
N VAL A 491 13.28 -16.47 11.51
CA VAL A 491 12.07 -15.69 11.19
C VAL A 491 11.40 -16.11 9.89
N ALA A 492 12.18 -16.37 8.83
CA ALA A 492 11.62 -16.78 7.55
C ALA A 492 10.79 -18.07 7.67
N ASP A 493 11.32 -19.08 8.36
CA ASP A 493 10.65 -20.37 8.56
C ASP A 493 9.43 -20.25 9.48
N ASP A 494 9.56 -19.49 10.58
CA ASP A 494 8.46 -19.26 11.52
C ASP A 494 7.30 -18.51 10.83
N VAL A 495 7.61 -17.47 10.04
CA VAL A 495 6.61 -16.66 9.32
C VAL A 495 5.96 -17.46 8.19
N GLU A 496 6.74 -18.27 7.45
CA GLU A 496 6.20 -19.17 6.42
C GLU A 496 5.21 -20.18 7.02
N THR A 497 5.46 -20.63 8.26
CA THR A 497 4.57 -21.55 8.99
C THR A 497 3.37 -20.83 9.61
N ALA A 498 3.57 -19.62 10.14
CA ALA A 498 2.55 -18.86 10.85
C ALA A 498 1.48 -18.26 9.93
N LEU A 499 1.87 -17.82 8.75
CA LEU A 499 0.98 -17.26 7.75
C LEU A 499 0.54 -18.37 6.78
N ASN A 500 -0.62 -18.18 6.13
CA ASN A 500 -1.04 -19.06 5.02
C ASN A 500 -0.18 -18.78 3.76
N SER A 501 1.13 -18.93 3.90
CA SER A 501 2.18 -18.59 2.94
C SER A 501 1.98 -19.29 1.61
N GLY A 502 1.45 -20.52 1.61
CA GLY A 502 1.07 -21.25 0.40
C GLY A 502 0.03 -20.51 -0.44
N GLU A 503 -1.02 -19.95 0.18
CA GLU A 503 -2.03 -19.16 -0.54
C GLU A 503 -1.46 -17.81 -1.01
N MET A 504 -0.66 -17.14 -0.18
CA MET A 504 -0.02 -15.86 -0.52
C MET A 504 0.98 -16.02 -1.67
N ALA A 505 1.82 -17.06 -1.62
CA ALA A 505 2.76 -17.41 -2.68
C ALA A 505 2.01 -17.81 -3.95
N ARG A 506 0.93 -18.59 -3.86
CA ARG A 506 0.07 -18.91 -5.00
C ARG A 506 -0.55 -17.67 -5.62
N ARG A 507 -0.93 -16.67 -4.81
CA ARG A 507 -1.43 -15.38 -5.28
C ARG A 507 -0.34 -14.56 -5.97
N GLN A 508 0.86 -14.47 -5.39
CA GLN A 508 2.02 -13.76 -5.95
C GLN A 508 2.49 -14.40 -7.26
N PHE A 509 2.48 -15.74 -7.31
CA PHE A 509 2.85 -16.50 -8.49
C PHE A 509 1.99 -16.17 -9.71
N ARG A 510 0.77 -15.64 -9.55
CA ARG A 510 -0.05 -15.20 -10.68
C ARG A 510 0.57 -14.02 -11.43
N GLU A 511 1.23 -13.11 -10.71
CA GLU A 511 1.97 -11.98 -11.31
C GLU A 511 3.20 -12.51 -12.04
N ILE A 512 4.00 -13.32 -11.34
CA ILE A 512 5.21 -13.95 -11.86
C ILE A 512 4.91 -14.79 -13.11
N ALA A 513 3.86 -15.62 -13.09
CA ALA A 513 3.48 -16.45 -14.23
C ALA A 513 3.08 -15.62 -15.46
N ARG A 514 2.49 -14.42 -15.25
CA ARG A 514 2.17 -13.52 -16.35
C ARG A 514 3.41 -12.84 -16.92
N VAL A 515 4.28 -12.30 -16.06
CA VAL A 515 5.53 -11.65 -16.46
C VAL A 515 6.47 -12.66 -17.12
N ALA A 516 6.63 -13.85 -16.53
CA ALA A 516 7.43 -14.95 -17.06
C ALA A 516 6.88 -15.51 -18.38
N GLY A 517 5.68 -15.12 -18.83
CA GLY A 517 5.05 -15.50 -20.09
C GLY A 517 4.44 -16.91 -20.11
N LEU A 518 4.08 -17.46 -18.94
CA LEU A 518 3.31 -18.71 -18.82
C LEU A 518 1.82 -18.49 -19.12
N VAL A 519 1.30 -17.32 -18.76
CA VAL A 519 -0.13 -17.00 -18.88
C VAL A 519 -0.34 -15.83 -19.83
N PHE A 520 -0.99 -16.09 -20.96
CA PHE A 520 -1.37 -15.06 -21.92
C PHE A 520 -2.77 -14.47 -21.59
N PRO A 521 -2.91 -13.15 -21.35
CA PRO A 521 -4.18 -12.51 -20.99
C PRO A 521 -5.21 -12.48 -22.12
N GLY A 522 -4.78 -12.72 -23.37
CA GLY A 522 -5.63 -12.63 -24.56
C GLY A 522 -5.33 -11.38 -25.37
N PHE A 523 -5.91 -11.31 -26.58
CA PHE A 523 -5.77 -10.15 -27.46
C PHE A 523 -6.78 -9.05 -27.08
N PRO A 524 -6.53 -7.78 -27.44
CA PRO A 524 -7.53 -6.72 -27.28
C PRO A 524 -8.89 -7.11 -27.88
N GLY A 525 -9.97 -6.98 -27.10
CA GLY A 525 -11.33 -7.39 -27.49
C GLY A 525 -11.62 -8.90 -27.39
N MET A 526 -10.60 -9.74 -27.21
CA MET A 526 -10.72 -11.20 -26.97
C MET A 526 -9.86 -11.62 -25.76
N GLY A 527 -10.01 -10.88 -24.66
CA GLY A 527 -9.34 -11.16 -23.40
C GLY A 527 -9.99 -12.33 -22.65
N LYS A 528 -9.18 -13.08 -21.90
CA LYS A 528 -9.71 -14.02 -20.89
C LYS A 528 -10.20 -13.21 -19.69
N ASN A 529 -11.26 -13.68 -19.02
CA ASN A 529 -11.70 -13.07 -17.77
C ASN A 529 -10.74 -13.40 -16.61
N ALA A 530 -10.79 -12.67 -15.49
CA ALA A 530 -9.85 -12.92 -14.39
C ALA A 530 -9.96 -14.34 -13.85
N LYS A 531 -11.17 -14.91 -13.74
CA LYS A 531 -11.33 -16.29 -13.24
C LYS A 531 -10.56 -17.30 -14.07
N GLN A 532 -10.58 -17.17 -15.40
CA GLN A 532 -9.81 -18.03 -16.31
C GLN A 532 -8.30 -17.84 -16.15
N LEU A 533 -7.84 -16.59 -15.98
CA LEU A 533 -6.42 -16.29 -15.76
C LEU A 533 -5.93 -16.78 -14.40
N GLN A 534 -6.74 -16.64 -13.36
CA GLN A 534 -6.50 -17.16 -12.03
C GLN A 534 -6.42 -18.69 -12.04
N ALA A 535 -7.37 -19.36 -12.70
CA ALA A 535 -7.33 -20.82 -12.84
C ALA A 535 -6.08 -21.28 -13.60
N SER A 536 -5.72 -20.61 -14.70
CA SER A 536 -4.51 -20.97 -15.48
C SER A 536 -3.24 -20.83 -14.65
N SER A 537 -3.08 -19.71 -13.95
CA SER A 537 -1.91 -19.46 -13.08
C SER A 537 -1.86 -20.45 -11.91
N GLY A 538 -3.02 -20.74 -11.32
CA GLY A 538 -3.15 -21.71 -10.23
C GLY A 538 -2.78 -23.13 -10.65
N LEU A 539 -3.06 -23.53 -11.89
CA LEU A 539 -2.66 -24.83 -12.42
C LEU A 539 -1.14 -24.94 -12.57
N PHE A 540 -0.46 -23.91 -13.08
CA PHE A 540 1.01 -23.91 -13.16
C PHE A 540 1.65 -23.99 -11.77
N TYR A 541 1.11 -23.25 -10.80
CA TYR A 541 1.56 -23.35 -9.41
C TYR A 541 1.46 -24.78 -8.91
N ASP A 542 0.28 -25.42 -9.05
CA ASP A 542 0.05 -26.80 -8.58
C ASP A 542 0.95 -27.82 -9.32
N VAL A 543 1.22 -27.61 -10.62
CA VAL A 543 2.12 -28.46 -11.41
C VAL A 543 3.56 -28.33 -10.91
N PHE A 544 4.06 -27.11 -10.73
CA PHE A 544 5.42 -26.90 -10.23
C PHE A 544 5.56 -27.42 -8.81
N GLU A 545 4.62 -27.13 -7.91
CA GLU A 545 4.68 -27.61 -6.53
C GLU A 545 4.73 -29.14 -6.43
N ARG A 546 4.03 -29.85 -7.34
CA ARG A 546 3.99 -31.31 -7.34
C ARG A 546 5.14 -31.98 -8.10
N TYR A 547 5.60 -31.41 -9.21
CA TYR A 547 6.50 -32.08 -10.16
C TYR A 547 7.85 -31.38 -10.35
N ASP A 548 8.00 -30.12 -9.89
CA ASP A 548 9.24 -29.34 -9.94
C ASP A 548 9.28 -28.36 -8.72
N PRO A 549 9.35 -28.89 -7.48
CA PRO A 549 9.25 -28.08 -6.26
C PRO A 549 10.42 -27.10 -6.11
N ASP A 550 11.52 -27.34 -6.80
CA ASP A 550 12.70 -26.48 -6.86
C ASP A 550 12.62 -25.39 -7.92
N ASN A 551 11.50 -25.27 -8.64
CA ASN A 551 11.30 -24.28 -9.68
C ASN A 551 11.59 -22.86 -9.17
N LEU A 552 12.46 -22.13 -9.88
CA LEU A 552 12.91 -20.82 -9.41
C LEU A 552 11.82 -19.75 -9.43
N LEU A 553 10.72 -19.92 -10.20
CA LEU A 553 9.57 -19.02 -10.12
C LEU A 553 8.75 -19.23 -8.84
N LEU A 554 8.70 -20.46 -8.30
CA LEU A 554 8.07 -20.71 -6.99
C LEU A 554 8.92 -20.10 -5.88
N ARG A 555 10.24 -20.28 -5.94
CA ARG A 555 11.17 -19.65 -4.99
C ARG A 555 11.09 -18.12 -5.04
N GLN A 556 11.01 -17.55 -6.24
CA GLN A 556 10.79 -16.12 -6.42
C GLN A 556 9.44 -15.69 -5.83
N ALA A 557 8.35 -16.44 -6.03
CA ALA A 557 7.04 -16.12 -5.47
C ALA A 557 7.06 -16.07 -3.93
N ARG A 558 7.70 -17.06 -3.28
CA ARG A 558 7.87 -17.08 -1.82
C ARG A 558 8.71 -15.89 -1.35
N ARG A 559 9.86 -15.66 -1.98
CA ARG A 559 10.75 -14.53 -1.67
C ARG A 559 10.03 -13.19 -1.80
N GLU A 560 9.30 -12.95 -2.88
CA GLU A 560 8.58 -11.69 -3.09
C GLU A 560 7.43 -11.47 -2.11
N VAL A 561 6.79 -12.53 -1.61
CA VAL A 561 5.81 -12.40 -0.52
C VAL A 561 6.49 -11.89 0.75
N LEU A 562 7.62 -12.49 1.13
CA LEU A 562 8.39 -12.05 2.30
C LEU A 562 8.92 -10.62 2.12
N GLU A 563 9.52 -10.31 0.98
CA GLU A 563 10.11 -8.99 0.69
C GLU A 563 9.05 -7.89 0.56
N ARG A 564 7.90 -8.14 -0.08
CA ARG A 564 6.92 -7.08 -0.44
C ARG A 564 5.70 -7.01 0.47
N GLN A 565 5.17 -8.15 0.93
CA GLN A 565 3.96 -8.17 1.76
C GLN A 565 4.29 -8.04 3.24
N LEU A 566 5.45 -8.54 3.67
CA LEU A 566 5.85 -8.57 5.07
C LEU A 566 7.05 -7.66 5.35
N GLU A 567 7.59 -7.03 4.31
CA GLU A 567 8.76 -6.17 4.37
C GLU A 567 9.87 -6.82 5.21
N GLU A 568 10.26 -8.05 4.86
CA GLU A 568 11.14 -8.91 5.67
C GLU A 568 12.38 -8.18 6.24
N SER A 569 13.06 -7.37 5.41
CA SER A 569 14.19 -6.56 5.88
C SER A 569 13.81 -5.62 7.03
N ARG A 570 12.64 -4.95 6.93
CA ARG A 570 12.11 -4.09 8.00
C ARG A 570 11.61 -4.90 9.19
N LEU A 571 11.01 -6.08 8.98
CA LEU A 571 10.61 -6.98 10.06
C LEU A 571 11.83 -7.45 10.88
N ILE A 572 12.91 -7.86 10.21
CA ILE A 572 14.17 -8.23 10.86
C ILE A 572 14.77 -7.03 11.61
N GLY A 573 14.78 -5.85 10.99
CA GLY A 573 15.23 -4.61 11.64
C GLY A 573 14.40 -4.28 12.89
N ALA A 574 13.08 -4.42 12.82
CA ALA A 574 12.19 -4.26 13.95
C ALA A 574 12.49 -5.27 15.06
N LEU A 575 12.69 -6.55 14.75
CA LEU A 575 13.05 -7.57 15.74
C LEU A 575 14.37 -7.27 16.45
N HIS A 576 15.40 -6.85 15.72
CA HIS A 576 16.66 -6.39 16.32
C HIS A 576 16.45 -5.24 17.31
N ARG A 577 15.61 -4.26 16.93
CA ARG A 577 15.25 -3.14 17.81
C ARG A 577 14.46 -3.62 19.04
N LEU A 578 13.43 -4.43 18.83
CA LEU A 578 12.55 -4.94 19.90
C LEU A 578 13.31 -5.83 20.89
N ARG A 579 14.29 -6.60 20.42
CA ARG A 579 15.20 -7.37 21.28
C ARG A 579 16.06 -6.48 22.18
N ALA A 580 16.49 -5.33 21.68
CA ALA A 580 17.25 -4.35 22.45
C ALA A 580 16.36 -3.45 23.33
N ALA A 581 15.06 -3.40 23.03
CA ALA A 581 14.11 -2.54 23.72
C ALA A 581 13.78 -3.08 25.12
N LYS A 582 13.54 -2.17 26.05
CA LYS A 582 13.02 -2.50 27.38
C LYS A 582 11.51 -2.76 27.28
N PRO A 583 11.01 -3.94 27.68
CA PRO A 583 9.58 -4.18 27.71
C PRO A 583 8.94 -3.35 28.83
N LEU A 584 7.99 -2.48 28.46
CA LEU A 584 7.17 -1.71 29.37
C LEU A 584 5.79 -2.36 29.45
N GLN A 585 5.65 -3.33 30.36
CA GLN A 585 4.40 -4.07 30.53
C GLN A 585 3.46 -3.35 31.51
N THR A 586 2.23 -3.10 31.08
CA THR A 586 1.17 -2.48 31.90
C THR A 586 -0.09 -3.33 31.92
N ASN A 587 -0.92 -3.15 32.94
CA ASN A 587 -2.17 -3.90 33.13
C ASN A 587 -3.35 -2.93 33.27
N PRO A 588 -3.71 -2.18 32.21
CA PRO A 588 -4.81 -1.23 32.28
C PRO A 588 -6.12 -1.97 32.55
N ARG A 589 -6.99 -1.37 33.38
CA ARG A 589 -8.30 -1.96 33.73
C ARG A 589 -9.28 -2.03 32.55
N ARG A 590 -8.97 -1.30 31.49
CA ARG A 590 -9.80 -0.99 30.32
C ARG A 590 -8.93 -0.83 29.09
N HIS A 591 -9.57 -0.88 27.93
CA HIS A 591 -8.93 -0.61 26.66
C HIS A 591 -8.52 0.86 26.58
N THR A 592 -7.24 1.12 26.35
CA THR A 592 -6.65 2.45 26.31
C THR A 592 -6.93 3.18 25.00
N PRO A 593 -6.67 4.50 24.90
CA PRO A 593 -6.72 5.20 23.63
C PRO A 593 -5.90 4.54 22.53
N LEU A 594 -4.71 4.00 22.84
CA LEU A 594 -3.89 3.27 21.86
C LEU A 594 -4.49 1.90 21.47
N ALA A 595 -5.16 1.19 22.40
CA ALA A 595 -5.82 -0.09 22.12
C ALA A 595 -7.09 0.05 21.28
N PHE A 596 -7.82 1.16 21.43
CA PHE A 596 -9.13 1.34 20.83
C PHE A 596 -9.17 1.19 19.30
N PRO A 597 -8.25 1.79 18.50
CA PRO A 597 -8.17 1.54 17.06
C PRO A 597 -8.01 0.06 16.68
N LEU A 598 -7.23 -0.71 17.44
CA LEU A 598 -6.98 -2.13 17.17
C LEU A 598 -8.24 -2.97 17.38
N LEU A 599 -9.01 -2.68 18.42
CA LEU A 599 -10.31 -3.34 18.67
C LEU A 599 -11.29 -3.09 17.52
N VAL A 600 -11.33 -1.85 17.02
CA VAL A 600 -12.20 -1.49 15.90
C VAL A 600 -11.79 -2.23 14.62
N ASP A 601 -10.48 -2.38 14.36
CA ASP A 601 -9.98 -3.17 13.25
C ASP A 601 -10.35 -4.66 13.39
N ARG A 602 -10.24 -5.25 14.59
CA ARG A 602 -10.71 -6.61 14.85
C ARG A 602 -12.21 -6.76 14.57
N TRP A 603 -13.05 -5.83 15.05
CA TRP A 603 -14.50 -5.93 14.85
C TRP A 603 -14.92 -5.79 13.39
N ARG A 604 -14.16 -5.05 12.57
CA ARG A 604 -14.39 -4.97 11.11
C ARG A 604 -14.24 -6.31 10.41
N GLU A 605 -13.41 -7.20 10.95
CA GLU A 605 -13.14 -8.53 10.38
C GLU A 605 -14.13 -9.58 10.91
N THR A 606 -14.88 -9.27 11.98
CA THR A 606 -15.94 -10.14 12.51
C THR A 606 -17.30 -9.88 11.87
N VAL A 607 -18.05 -10.94 11.61
CA VAL A 607 -19.45 -10.85 11.16
C VAL A 607 -20.36 -10.76 12.38
N SER A 608 -21.15 -9.69 12.47
CA SER A 608 -22.09 -9.42 13.57
C SER A 608 -23.46 -9.00 13.06
N SER A 609 -24.51 -9.25 13.85
CA SER A 609 -25.86 -8.72 13.63
C SER A 609 -26.02 -7.26 14.08
N GLU A 610 -25.15 -6.79 14.97
CA GLU A 610 -25.05 -5.38 15.37
C GLU A 610 -24.25 -4.62 14.31
N SER A 611 -24.67 -3.41 13.95
CA SER A 611 -23.88 -2.59 13.03
C SER A 611 -22.58 -2.16 13.69
N LEU A 612 -21.48 -2.17 12.95
CA LEU A 612 -20.17 -1.75 13.46
C LEU A 612 -20.22 -0.32 14.04
N THR A 613 -20.96 0.58 13.40
CA THR A 613 -21.12 1.97 13.84
C THR A 613 -21.78 2.06 15.21
N ASP A 614 -22.86 1.29 15.44
CA ASP A 614 -23.56 1.30 16.72
C ASP A 614 -22.70 0.71 17.84
N ARG A 615 -21.96 -0.37 17.52
CA ARG A 615 -21.01 -0.98 18.46
C ARG A 615 -19.91 0.00 18.88
N ILE A 616 -19.31 0.71 17.91
CA ILE A 616 -18.30 1.73 18.18
C ILE A 616 -18.88 2.84 19.05
N ALA A 617 -20.03 3.41 18.67
CA ALA A 617 -20.65 4.51 19.41
C ALA A 617 -20.93 4.15 20.87
N ARG A 618 -21.43 2.94 21.13
CA ARG A 618 -21.66 2.44 22.49
C ARG A 618 -20.36 2.31 23.28
N MET A 619 -19.34 1.68 22.71
CA MET A 619 -18.05 1.48 23.36
C MET A 619 -17.32 2.80 23.63
N THR A 620 -17.38 3.77 22.69
CA THR A 620 -16.83 5.11 22.90
C THR A 620 -17.54 5.84 24.03
N ALA A 621 -18.87 5.74 24.12
CA ALA A 621 -19.64 6.35 25.20
C ALA A 621 -19.26 5.75 26.58
N GLU A 622 -19.16 4.42 26.66
CA GLU A 622 -18.70 3.71 27.86
C GLU A 622 -17.28 4.17 28.27
N ALA A 623 -16.37 4.26 27.31
CA ALA A 623 -14.98 4.66 27.56
C ALA A 623 -14.82 6.14 27.96
N GLU A 624 -15.62 7.05 27.39
CA GLU A 624 -15.64 8.47 27.77
C GLU A 624 -16.21 8.67 29.18
N GLU A 625 -17.26 7.94 29.56
CA GLU A 625 -17.79 7.98 30.93
C GLU A 625 -16.72 7.57 31.96
N GLU A 626 -15.92 6.57 31.63
CA GLU A 626 -14.83 6.08 32.48
C GLU A 626 -13.60 7.02 32.50
N ALA A 627 -13.40 7.81 31.44
CA ALA A 627 -12.27 8.75 31.33
C ALA A 627 -12.41 10.02 32.19
N GLY A 628 -13.64 10.33 32.64
CA GLY A 628 -14.01 11.58 33.33
C GLY A 628 -13.92 12.79 32.42
#